data_AF-A0A382VJN1-F1
#
_entry.id   AF-A0A382VJN1-F1
#
_cell.length_a   1.000
_cell.length_b   1.000
_cell.length_c   1.000
_cell.angle_alpha   90.00
_cell.angle_beta   90.00
_cell.angle_gamma   90.00
#
_symmetry.space_group_name_H-M   'P 1'
#
loop_
_entity.id
_entity.type
_entity.pdbx_description
1 polymer ?
#
loop_
_entity_poly.entity_id
_entity_poly.type
_entity_poly.pdbx_seq_one_letter_code
_entity_poly.pdbx_strand_id
1 'polypeptide(L)'
;DRERKRREDIQASGASNYFKPFPKPGDNLPPTLRLGLLEAVAHIGGPEAEALLIKVLDNTLRGIEVAYLDIALELVAPGKYKERVLEIARDILAKPPVIGEDASKLDQRTKGYLYAILLKYKDEVFVETAKKLLIGADGSLDGYALAYLRQVLGERAMPILLAAYKDPRITNEWEKFAISDAALRFIGRNASADAIFDEMVREGVVEMKKKELLDFSKYESLYLPIGSLMRDADEQTSEVIGNRRKLLGNVSKQSGDIFLQFGLSAMDKRLAETQ
;
A
#
# COMPACT_ATOMS: atom_id res chain seq x y z
N ASP A 1 -12.89 -7.34 24.83
CA ASP A 1 -13.75 -7.46 23.63
C ASP A 1 -13.37 -6.55 22.47
N ARG A 2 -13.30 -5.22 22.63
CA ARG A 2 -12.92 -4.30 21.54
C ARG A 2 -11.53 -4.56 20.94
N GLU A 3 -10.50 -4.73 21.77
CA GLU A 3 -9.15 -5.07 21.27
C GLU A 3 -9.10 -6.43 20.59
N ARG A 4 -9.92 -7.39 21.04
CA ARG A 4 -10.03 -8.72 20.43
C ARG A 4 -10.62 -8.61 19.04
N LYS A 5 -11.75 -7.90 18.89
CA LYS A 5 -12.38 -7.62 17.59
C LYS A 5 -11.43 -6.91 16.64
N ARG A 6 -10.70 -5.89 17.11
CA ARG A 6 -9.69 -5.19 16.30
C ARG A 6 -8.57 -6.14 15.81
N ARG A 7 -8.10 -7.05 16.66
CA ARG A 7 -7.09 -8.06 16.28
C ARG A 7 -7.64 -9.05 15.26
N GLU A 8 -8.88 -9.49 15.43
CA GLU A 8 -9.59 -10.35 14.48
C GLU A 8 -9.75 -9.66 13.13
N ASP A 9 -10.19 -8.39 13.11
CA ASP A 9 -10.33 -7.57 11.90
C ASP A 9 -8.98 -7.40 11.16
N ILE A 10 -7.88 -7.20 11.90
CA ILE A 10 -6.52 -7.08 11.33
C ILE A 10 -6.03 -8.42 10.76
N GLN A 11 -6.27 -9.52 11.48
CA GLN A 11 -5.79 -10.85 11.13
C GLN A 11 -6.54 -11.43 9.92
N ALA A 12 -7.85 -11.17 9.83
CA ALA A 12 -8.69 -11.59 8.71
C ALA A 12 -8.48 -10.73 7.45
N SER A 13 -7.84 -9.57 7.56
CA SER A 13 -7.76 -8.61 6.47
C SER A 13 -6.45 -8.68 5.65
N GLY A 14 -6.60 -8.71 4.32
CA GLY A 14 -5.50 -8.53 3.38
C GLY A 14 -4.90 -7.10 3.39
N ALA A 15 -5.57 -6.13 4.02
CA ALA A 15 -5.10 -4.75 4.16
C ALA A 15 -3.80 -4.61 4.95
N SER A 16 -3.50 -5.57 5.83
CA SER A 16 -2.24 -5.59 6.58
C SER A 16 -0.99 -5.57 5.67
N ASN A 17 -1.12 -6.02 4.41
CA ASN A 17 -0.03 -5.97 3.43
C ASN A 17 0.21 -4.58 2.85
N TYR A 18 -0.78 -3.68 2.85
CA TYR A 18 -0.62 -2.30 2.39
C TYR A 18 0.35 -1.50 3.28
N PHE A 19 0.34 -1.77 4.58
CA PHE A 19 1.19 -1.08 5.56
C PHE A 19 2.61 -1.66 5.67
N LYS A 20 2.89 -2.77 4.98
CA LYS A 20 4.19 -3.44 5.02
C LYS A 20 4.98 -3.06 3.76
N PRO A 21 6.32 -2.92 3.86
CA PRO A 21 7.13 -2.82 2.67
C PRO A 21 6.97 -4.10 1.83
N PHE A 22 7.04 -3.96 0.51
CA PHE A 22 7.10 -5.10 -0.37
C PHE A 22 8.29 -5.99 0.00
N PRO A 23 8.13 -7.32 0.01
CA PRO A 23 9.26 -8.20 0.23
C PRO A 23 10.24 -8.06 -0.94
N LYS A 24 11.53 -8.07 -0.61
CA LYS A 24 12.63 -8.08 -1.59
C LYS A 24 13.53 -9.30 -1.35
N PRO A 25 14.21 -9.81 -2.39
CA PRO A 25 15.38 -10.66 -2.19
C PRO A 25 16.31 -10.00 -1.16
N GLY A 26 16.82 -10.78 -0.21
CA GLY A 26 17.66 -10.26 0.86
C GLY A 26 19.08 -9.97 0.37
N ASP A 27 19.80 -9.10 1.08
CA ASP A 27 21.21 -8.78 0.80
C ASP A 27 22.18 -9.82 1.44
N ASN A 28 21.64 -10.89 2.03
CA ASN A 28 22.35 -11.96 2.75
C ASN A 28 22.27 -13.30 2.01
N LEU A 29 22.86 -14.36 2.58
CA LEU A 29 22.75 -15.74 2.10
C LEU A 29 21.31 -16.12 1.67
N PRO A 30 21.14 -16.69 0.46
CA PRO A 30 19.83 -17.09 -0.05
C PRO A 30 19.12 -18.06 0.89
N PRO A 31 17.80 -17.89 1.10
CA PRO A 31 17.08 -18.65 2.13
C PRO A 31 16.86 -20.12 1.76
N THR A 32 17.19 -20.53 0.54
CA THR A 32 17.14 -21.93 0.10
C THR A 32 18.27 -22.24 -0.87
N LEU A 33 18.68 -23.51 -0.93
CA LEU A 33 19.69 -23.98 -1.89
C LEU A 33 19.32 -23.62 -3.34
N ARG A 34 18.05 -23.77 -3.71
CA ARG A 34 17.57 -23.47 -5.06
C ARG A 34 17.80 -22.01 -5.43
N LEU A 35 17.51 -21.07 -4.53
CA LEU A 35 17.76 -19.65 -4.77
C LEU A 35 19.26 -19.32 -4.82
N GLY A 36 20.06 -19.98 -3.98
CA GLY A 36 21.53 -19.82 -4.04
C GLY A 36 22.16 -20.37 -5.31
N LEU A 37 21.60 -21.44 -5.88
CA LEU A 37 22.04 -21.92 -7.20
C LEU A 37 21.72 -20.92 -8.32
N LEU A 38 20.58 -20.20 -8.26
CA LEU A 38 20.27 -19.16 -9.24
C LEU A 38 21.30 -18.02 -9.19
N GLU A 39 21.67 -17.56 -7.99
CA GLU A 39 22.71 -16.55 -7.83
C GLU A 39 24.08 -17.04 -8.33
N ALA A 40 24.48 -18.26 -7.95
CA ALA A 40 25.75 -18.83 -8.39
C ALA A 40 25.84 -18.95 -9.92
N VAL A 41 24.76 -19.40 -10.57
CA VAL A 41 24.67 -19.45 -12.04
C VAL A 41 24.83 -18.06 -12.65
N ALA A 42 24.17 -17.04 -12.09
CA ALA A 42 24.30 -15.66 -12.56
C ALA A 42 25.73 -15.12 -12.43
N HIS A 43 26.41 -15.45 -11.33
CA HIS A 43 27.80 -15.04 -11.10
C HIS A 43 28.81 -15.76 -12.00
N ILE A 44 28.55 -17.01 -12.39
CA ILE A 44 29.34 -17.72 -13.40
C ILE A 44 29.18 -17.02 -14.76
N GLY A 45 27.94 -16.68 -15.11
CA GLY A 45 27.61 -15.98 -16.36
C GLY A 45 27.84 -16.82 -17.62
N GLY A 46 27.79 -16.16 -18.77
CA GLY A 46 27.92 -16.79 -20.08
C GLY A 46 26.59 -17.26 -20.69
N PRO A 47 26.59 -17.67 -21.98
CA PRO A 47 25.38 -18.00 -22.72
C PRO A 47 24.57 -19.15 -22.11
N GLU A 48 25.24 -20.16 -21.55
CA GLU A 48 24.60 -21.32 -20.93
C GLU A 48 23.89 -20.94 -19.62
N ALA A 49 24.51 -20.06 -18.83
CA ALA A 49 23.91 -19.55 -17.60
C ALA A 49 22.68 -18.69 -17.91
N GLU A 50 22.80 -17.78 -18.88
CA GLU A 50 21.68 -16.95 -19.34
C GLU A 50 20.51 -17.82 -19.83
N ALA A 51 20.77 -18.81 -20.69
CA ALA A 51 19.75 -19.71 -21.19
C ALA A 51 19.07 -20.54 -20.09
N LEU A 52 19.84 -20.99 -19.09
CA LEU A 52 19.31 -21.72 -17.94
C LEU A 52 18.40 -20.83 -17.09
N LEU A 53 18.81 -19.60 -16.78
CA LEU A 53 18.02 -18.67 -15.97
C LEU A 53 16.68 -18.34 -16.65
N ILE A 54 16.68 -18.11 -17.96
CA ILE A 54 15.44 -17.91 -18.73
C ILE A 54 14.55 -19.14 -18.70
N LYS A 55 15.13 -20.32 -18.91
CA LYS A 55 14.37 -21.57 -18.79
C LYS A 55 13.72 -21.71 -17.42
N VAL A 56 14.39 -21.34 -16.34
CA VAL A 56 13.77 -21.38 -15.00
C VAL A 56 12.67 -20.34 -14.86
N LEU A 57 12.87 -19.12 -15.38
CA LEU A 57 11.86 -18.05 -15.37
C LEU A 57 10.57 -18.49 -16.06
N ASP A 58 10.68 -19.12 -17.22
CA ASP A 58 9.53 -19.57 -18.01
C ASP A 58 8.74 -20.72 -17.37
N ASN A 59 9.31 -21.40 -16.37
CA ASN A 59 8.70 -22.59 -15.76
C ASN A 59 8.34 -22.40 -14.28
N THR A 60 8.76 -21.31 -13.65
CA THR A 60 8.48 -21.07 -12.23
C THR A 60 7.14 -20.38 -12.02
N LEU A 61 6.41 -20.79 -10.99
CA LEU A 61 5.21 -20.10 -10.50
C LEU A 61 5.45 -19.41 -9.14
N ARG A 62 6.70 -19.43 -8.64
CA ARG A 62 7.06 -18.94 -7.31
C ARG A 62 7.51 -17.49 -7.41
N GLY A 63 6.79 -16.58 -6.76
CA GLY A 63 7.09 -15.15 -6.85
C GLY A 63 8.50 -14.77 -6.38
N ILE A 64 9.02 -15.46 -5.37
CA ILE A 64 10.41 -15.25 -4.92
C ILE A 64 11.43 -15.67 -5.98
N GLU A 65 11.19 -16.76 -6.72
CA GLU A 65 12.09 -17.16 -7.81
C GLU A 65 12.08 -16.13 -8.92
N VAL A 66 10.91 -15.62 -9.30
CA VAL A 66 10.81 -14.53 -10.30
C VAL A 66 11.62 -13.31 -9.85
N ALA A 67 11.57 -12.94 -8.56
CA ALA A 67 12.34 -11.82 -8.04
C ALA A 67 13.87 -12.06 -8.02
N TYR A 68 14.32 -13.29 -7.75
CA TYR A 68 15.73 -13.65 -7.86
C TYR A 68 16.18 -13.69 -9.32
N LEU A 69 15.34 -14.20 -10.22
CA LEU A 69 15.63 -14.29 -11.65
C LEU A 69 15.68 -12.91 -12.29
N ASP A 70 14.84 -11.96 -11.86
CA ASP A 70 14.92 -10.56 -12.25
C ASP A 70 16.31 -9.96 -11.98
N ILE A 71 16.86 -10.18 -10.77
CA ILE A 71 18.21 -9.72 -10.41
C ILE A 71 19.28 -10.47 -11.20
N ALA A 72 19.19 -11.80 -11.26
CA ALA A 72 20.16 -12.65 -11.93
C ALA A 72 20.27 -12.34 -13.43
N LEU A 73 19.13 -12.17 -14.12
CA LEU A 73 19.08 -11.85 -15.54
C LEU A 73 19.56 -10.44 -15.84
N GLU A 74 19.28 -9.46 -14.95
CA GLU A 74 19.83 -8.12 -15.08
C GLU A 74 21.36 -8.12 -14.90
N LEU A 75 21.90 -9.01 -14.05
CA LEU A 75 23.35 -9.18 -13.90
C LEU A 75 24.00 -9.77 -15.15
N VAL A 76 23.42 -10.82 -15.74
CA VAL A 76 24.04 -11.53 -16.88
C VAL A 76 23.79 -10.85 -18.23
N ALA A 77 22.65 -10.17 -18.39
CA ALA A 77 22.23 -9.52 -19.62
C ALA A 77 21.37 -8.27 -19.33
N PRO A 78 22.01 -7.16 -18.91
CA PRO A 78 21.32 -5.95 -18.46
C PRO A 78 20.25 -5.45 -19.42
N GLY A 79 19.05 -5.18 -18.90
CA GLY A 79 17.89 -4.66 -19.63
C GLY A 79 17.24 -5.62 -20.63
N LYS A 80 17.85 -6.76 -20.97
CA LYS A 80 17.38 -7.67 -22.04
C LYS A 80 16.06 -8.35 -21.70
N TYR A 81 15.86 -8.72 -20.43
CA TYR A 81 14.77 -9.61 -20.01
C TYR A 81 13.68 -8.94 -19.16
N LYS A 82 13.76 -7.61 -19.01
CA LYS A 82 12.77 -6.84 -18.24
C LYS A 82 11.33 -7.16 -18.65
N GLU A 83 11.02 -7.13 -19.94
CA GLU A 83 9.64 -7.33 -20.40
C GLU A 83 9.17 -8.76 -20.10
N ARG A 84 10.03 -9.76 -20.30
CA ARG A 84 9.69 -11.16 -20.03
C ARG A 84 9.41 -11.39 -18.55
N VAL A 85 10.19 -10.79 -17.66
CA VAL A 85 9.96 -10.84 -16.20
C VAL A 85 8.62 -10.20 -15.85
N LEU A 86 8.28 -9.05 -16.46
CA LEU A 86 7.00 -8.39 -16.26
C LEU A 86 5.82 -9.21 -16.77
N GLU A 87 5.92 -9.83 -17.96
CA GLU A 87 4.91 -10.76 -18.48
C GLU A 87 4.62 -11.89 -17.47
N ILE A 88 5.66 -12.60 -17.03
CA ILE A 88 5.52 -13.71 -16.07
C ILE A 88 4.93 -13.24 -14.75
N ALA A 89 5.36 -12.09 -14.23
CA ALA A 89 4.82 -11.55 -12.98
C ALA A 89 3.33 -11.21 -13.09
N ARG A 90 2.92 -10.59 -14.20
CA ARG A 90 1.51 -10.27 -14.50
C ARG A 90 0.67 -11.54 -14.62
N ASP A 91 1.16 -12.54 -15.33
CA ASP A 91 0.46 -13.80 -15.55
C ASP A 91 0.21 -14.56 -14.24
N ILE A 92 1.24 -14.67 -13.39
CA ILE A 92 1.12 -15.31 -12.08
C ILE A 92 0.17 -14.52 -11.16
N LEU A 93 0.21 -13.18 -11.17
CA LEU A 93 -0.70 -12.38 -10.35
C LEU A 93 -2.16 -12.48 -10.83
N ALA A 94 -2.39 -12.52 -12.14
CA ALA A 94 -3.72 -12.67 -12.72
C ALA A 94 -4.32 -14.05 -12.44
N LYS A 95 -3.47 -15.07 -12.33
CA LYS A 95 -3.84 -16.47 -12.08
C LYS A 95 -2.92 -17.09 -11.03
N PRO A 96 -3.09 -16.72 -9.75
CA PRO A 96 -2.20 -17.18 -8.70
C PRO A 96 -2.27 -18.71 -8.55
N PRO A 97 -1.14 -19.39 -8.35
CA PRO A 97 -1.13 -20.82 -8.09
C PRO A 97 -1.86 -21.11 -6.77
N VAL A 98 -2.45 -22.31 -6.66
CA VAL A 98 -3.01 -22.79 -5.40
C VAL A 98 -1.85 -23.08 -4.46
N ILE A 99 -1.81 -22.34 -3.34
CA ILE A 99 -0.81 -22.50 -2.28
C ILE A 99 -1.44 -23.37 -1.20
N GLY A 100 -0.92 -24.58 -0.98
CA GLY A 100 -1.39 -25.47 0.08
C GLY A 100 -1.09 -24.91 1.48
N GLU A 101 -1.79 -25.41 2.49
CA GLU A 101 -1.62 -24.96 3.89
C GLU A 101 -0.19 -25.17 4.43
N ASP A 102 0.48 -26.23 3.97
CA ASP A 102 1.87 -26.55 4.32
C ASP A 102 2.92 -25.78 3.49
N ALA A 103 2.49 -24.83 2.66
CA ALA A 103 3.41 -24.09 1.81
C ALA A 103 4.39 -23.25 2.63
N SER A 104 5.60 -23.09 2.09
CA SER A 104 6.63 -22.31 2.77
C SER A 104 6.19 -20.86 2.96
N LYS A 105 6.68 -20.20 4.01
CA LYS A 105 6.46 -18.76 4.24
C LYS A 105 6.90 -17.89 3.06
N LEU A 106 7.83 -18.37 2.24
CA LEU A 106 8.29 -17.69 1.04
C LEU A 106 7.21 -17.74 -0.06
N ASP A 107 6.56 -18.89 -0.20
CA ASP A 107 5.50 -19.09 -1.20
C ASP A 107 4.24 -18.33 -0.83
N GLN A 108 3.91 -18.26 0.47
CA GLN A 108 2.82 -17.42 0.99
C GLN A 108 2.99 -15.92 0.65
N ARG A 109 4.24 -15.48 0.40
CA ARG A 109 4.57 -14.09 0.02
C ARG A 109 4.70 -13.87 -1.49
N THR A 110 4.35 -14.87 -2.31
CA THR A 110 4.44 -14.82 -3.79
C THR A 110 3.88 -13.52 -4.36
N LYS A 111 2.63 -13.15 -4.01
CA LYS A 111 2.01 -11.91 -4.48
C LYS A 111 2.87 -10.67 -4.16
N GLY A 112 3.39 -10.58 -2.94
CA GLY A 112 4.22 -9.46 -2.51
C GLY A 112 5.47 -9.29 -3.36
N TYR A 113 6.17 -10.37 -3.68
CA TYR A 113 7.37 -10.32 -4.54
C TYR A 113 7.01 -9.87 -5.97
N LEU A 114 5.91 -10.39 -6.52
CA LEU A 114 5.49 -10.04 -7.88
C LEU A 114 5.05 -8.58 -7.99
N TYR A 115 4.28 -8.06 -7.03
CA TYR A 115 3.97 -6.63 -7.00
C TYR A 115 5.21 -5.75 -6.78
N ALA A 116 6.22 -6.25 -6.05
CA ALA A 116 7.49 -5.54 -5.89
C ALA A 116 8.19 -5.32 -7.25
N ILE A 117 8.17 -6.35 -8.12
CA ILE A 117 8.71 -6.27 -9.48
C ILE A 117 7.92 -5.26 -10.32
N LEU A 118 6.59 -5.34 -10.30
CA LEU A 118 5.75 -4.38 -11.04
C LEU A 118 6.01 -2.95 -10.57
N LEU A 119 6.19 -2.74 -9.26
CA LEU A 119 6.53 -1.44 -8.70
C LEU A 119 7.93 -0.96 -9.12
N LYS A 120 8.96 -1.83 -9.03
CA LYS A 120 10.35 -1.53 -9.44
C LYS A 120 10.40 -0.94 -10.84
N TYR A 121 9.61 -1.51 -11.75
CA TYR A 121 9.58 -1.09 -13.15
C TYR A 121 8.46 -0.13 -13.51
N LYS A 122 7.64 0.32 -12.55
CA LYS A 122 6.47 1.18 -12.75
C LYS A 122 5.55 0.65 -13.86
N ASP A 123 5.29 -0.66 -13.85
CA ASP A 123 4.42 -1.30 -14.84
C ASP A 123 3.00 -0.76 -14.72
N GLU A 124 2.49 -0.08 -15.75
CA GLU A 124 1.09 0.38 -15.82
C GLU A 124 0.18 -0.61 -16.55
N VAL A 125 0.74 -1.61 -17.24
CA VAL A 125 -0.04 -2.59 -18.02
C VAL A 125 -0.94 -3.43 -17.11
N PHE A 126 -0.49 -3.72 -15.89
CA PHE A 126 -1.27 -4.50 -14.93
C PHE A 126 -2.37 -3.73 -14.19
N VAL A 127 -2.49 -2.40 -14.38
CA VAL A 127 -3.41 -1.54 -13.60
C VAL A 127 -4.86 -2.02 -13.66
N GLU A 128 -5.39 -2.32 -14.84
CA GLU A 128 -6.80 -2.74 -14.98
C GLU A 128 -7.06 -4.11 -14.35
N THR A 129 -6.07 -5.01 -14.36
CA THR A 129 -6.16 -6.29 -13.67
C THR A 129 -6.07 -6.09 -12.15
N ALA A 130 -5.12 -5.30 -11.67
CA ALA A 130 -4.97 -4.98 -10.26
C ALA A 130 -6.23 -4.31 -9.67
N LYS A 131 -6.89 -3.43 -10.45
CA LYS A 131 -8.17 -2.82 -10.07
C LYS A 131 -9.27 -3.85 -9.82
N LYS A 132 -9.34 -4.89 -10.67
CA LYS A 132 -10.32 -6.00 -10.50
C LYS A 132 -9.98 -6.90 -9.32
N LEU A 133 -8.69 -7.06 -9.02
CA LEU A 133 -8.19 -7.86 -7.89
C LEU A 133 -8.21 -7.11 -6.56
N LEU A 134 -8.36 -5.79 -6.56
CA LEU A 134 -8.28 -4.94 -5.38
C LEU A 134 -9.28 -5.36 -4.29
N ILE A 135 -10.52 -5.66 -4.69
CA ILE A 135 -11.59 -6.07 -3.77
C ILE A 135 -12.12 -7.43 -4.22
N GLY A 136 -11.90 -8.44 -3.37
CA GLY A 136 -12.39 -9.79 -3.55
C GLY A 136 -13.92 -9.86 -3.66
N ALA A 137 -14.41 -10.99 -4.18
CA ALA A 137 -15.86 -11.23 -4.24
C ALA A 137 -16.51 -11.28 -2.85
N ASP A 138 -15.74 -11.67 -1.84
CA ASP A 138 -16.10 -11.71 -0.41
C ASP A 138 -15.96 -10.34 0.31
N GLY A 139 -15.53 -9.30 -0.41
CA GLY A 139 -15.28 -7.98 0.15
C GLY A 139 -13.88 -7.82 0.77
N SER A 140 -13.01 -8.84 0.72
CA SER A 140 -11.65 -8.70 1.23
C SER A 140 -10.80 -7.76 0.38
N LEU A 141 -9.97 -6.94 1.03
CA LEU A 141 -9.06 -6.00 0.35
C LEU A 141 -7.69 -6.64 0.09
N ASP A 142 -7.23 -6.64 -1.16
CA ASP A 142 -5.83 -6.97 -1.48
C ASP A 142 -4.91 -5.76 -1.21
N GLY A 143 -4.23 -5.78 -0.06
CA GLY A 143 -3.35 -4.70 0.35
C GLY A 143 -2.12 -4.49 -0.55
N TYR A 144 -1.65 -5.53 -1.25
CA TYR A 144 -0.55 -5.37 -2.21
C TYR A 144 -1.03 -4.67 -3.48
N ALA A 145 -2.21 -5.03 -3.98
CA ALA A 145 -2.85 -4.34 -5.09
C ALA A 145 -3.08 -2.86 -4.77
N LEU A 146 -3.58 -2.55 -3.57
CA LEU A 146 -3.77 -1.17 -3.11
C LEU A 146 -2.45 -0.39 -3.11
N ALA A 147 -1.39 -0.95 -2.52
CA ALA A 147 -0.08 -0.32 -2.45
C ALA A 147 0.53 -0.09 -3.84
N TYR A 148 0.39 -1.06 -4.75
CA TYR A 148 0.86 -0.98 -6.13
C TYR A 148 0.10 0.12 -6.90
N LEU A 149 -1.23 0.11 -6.89
CA LEU A 149 -2.05 1.09 -7.61
C LEU A 149 -1.73 2.52 -7.15
N ARG A 150 -1.65 2.74 -5.82
CA ARG A 150 -1.32 4.05 -5.25
C ARG A 150 0.08 4.53 -5.67
N GLN A 151 1.07 3.65 -5.66
CA GLN A 151 2.46 4.03 -5.91
C GLN A 151 2.79 4.19 -7.40
N VAL A 152 2.23 3.35 -8.27
CA VAL A 152 2.47 3.42 -9.72
C VAL A 152 1.71 4.59 -10.35
N LEU A 153 0.44 4.77 -9.98
CA LEU A 153 -0.38 5.82 -10.58
C LEU A 153 -0.21 7.18 -9.89
N GLY A 154 0.26 7.19 -8.64
CA GLY A 154 0.29 8.40 -7.82
C GLY A 154 -1.13 8.97 -7.67
N GLU A 155 -1.29 10.27 -7.88
CA GLU A 155 -2.59 10.93 -7.76
C GLU A 155 -3.63 10.41 -8.75
N ARG A 156 -3.22 9.86 -9.91
CA ARG A 156 -4.13 9.22 -10.87
C ARG A 156 -4.84 7.99 -10.29
N ALA A 157 -4.39 7.46 -9.14
CA ALA A 157 -5.09 6.40 -8.43
C ALA A 157 -6.41 6.87 -7.79
N MET A 158 -6.62 8.17 -7.57
CA MET A 158 -7.73 8.68 -6.77
C MET A 158 -9.13 8.22 -7.19
N PRO A 159 -9.48 8.14 -8.49
CA PRO A 159 -10.76 7.56 -8.89
C PRO A 159 -10.94 6.10 -8.46
N ILE A 160 -9.86 5.31 -8.45
CA ILE A 160 -9.86 3.91 -8.01
C ILE A 160 -10.00 3.83 -6.49
N LEU A 161 -9.26 4.67 -5.75
CA LEU A 161 -9.32 4.72 -4.29
C LEU A 161 -10.69 5.19 -3.79
N LEU A 162 -11.28 6.18 -4.45
CA LEU A 162 -12.63 6.66 -4.13
C LEU A 162 -13.69 5.59 -4.40
N ALA A 163 -13.58 4.86 -5.51
CA ALA A 163 -14.47 3.74 -5.80
C ALA A 163 -14.36 2.63 -4.74
N ALA A 164 -13.14 2.30 -4.31
CA ALA A 164 -12.92 1.33 -3.23
C ALA A 164 -13.47 1.81 -1.88
N TYR A 165 -13.30 3.10 -1.55
CA TYR A 165 -13.81 3.68 -0.30
C TYR A 165 -15.34 3.63 -0.21
N LYS A 166 -16.02 3.77 -1.35
CA LYS A 166 -17.48 3.73 -1.45
C LYS A 166 -18.04 2.33 -1.73
N ASP A 167 -17.19 1.31 -1.86
CA ASP A 167 -17.65 -0.03 -2.19
C ASP A 167 -18.37 -0.65 -0.99
N PRO A 168 -19.66 -1.01 -1.11
CA PRO A 168 -20.45 -1.53 0.01
C PRO A 168 -19.95 -2.89 0.52
N ARG A 169 -19.10 -3.59 -0.23
CA ARG A 169 -18.48 -4.86 0.19
C ARG A 169 -17.39 -4.65 1.23
N ILE A 170 -16.79 -3.45 1.32
CA ILE A 170 -15.80 -3.13 2.34
C ILE A 170 -16.53 -2.82 3.66
N THR A 171 -16.69 -3.85 4.48
CA THR A 171 -17.33 -3.73 5.80
C THR A 171 -16.33 -3.79 6.96
N ASN A 172 -15.09 -4.22 6.69
CA ASN A 172 -14.04 -4.28 7.70
C ASN A 172 -13.43 -2.89 7.91
N GLU A 173 -13.46 -2.40 9.13
CA GLU A 173 -12.94 -1.06 9.50
C GLU A 173 -11.44 -0.92 9.20
N TRP A 174 -10.65 -1.99 9.32
CA TRP A 174 -9.22 -1.98 8.99
C TRP A 174 -8.96 -1.85 7.49
N GLU A 175 -9.84 -2.41 6.65
CA GLU A 175 -9.78 -2.26 5.20
C GLU A 175 -10.18 -0.86 4.77
N LYS A 176 -11.28 -0.34 5.34
CA LYS A 176 -11.69 1.05 5.14
C LYS A 176 -10.57 2.01 5.57
N PHE A 177 -9.93 1.75 6.71
CA PHE A 177 -8.78 2.51 7.18
C PHE A 177 -7.60 2.49 6.20
N ALA A 178 -7.27 1.34 5.61
CA ALA A 178 -6.18 1.26 4.62
C ALA A 178 -6.49 2.03 3.33
N ILE A 179 -7.72 1.93 2.82
CA ILE A 179 -8.16 2.68 1.63
C ILE A 179 -8.13 4.19 1.92
N SER A 180 -8.64 4.60 3.08
CA SER A 180 -8.58 5.99 3.53
C SER A 180 -7.13 6.47 3.64
N ASP A 181 -6.23 5.71 4.25
CA ASP A 181 -4.82 6.09 4.34
C ASP A 181 -4.18 6.28 2.97
N ALA A 182 -4.49 5.39 2.00
CA ALA A 182 -4.01 5.49 0.64
C ALA A 182 -4.52 6.76 -0.07
N ALA A 183 -5.81 7.09 0.09
CA ALA A 183 -6.41 8.28 -0.50
C ALA A 183 -5.87 9.57 0.14
N LEU A 184 -5.75 9.61 1.46
CA LEU A 184 -5.30 10.78 2.22
C LEU A 184 -3.82 11.13 2.01
N ARG A 185 -3.03 10.28 1.32
CA ARG A 185 -1.73 10.71 0.78
C ARG A 185 -1.84 11.86 -0.23
N PHE A 186 -3.02 12.08 -0.80
CA PHE A 186 -3.26 13.15 -1.77
C PHE A 186 -4.01 14.36 -1.18
N ILE A 187 -4.09 14.46 0.15
CA ILE A 187 -4.76 15.57 0.83
C ILE A 187 -4.10 16.93 0.55
N GLY A 188 -4.93 17.93 0.26
CA GLY A 188 -4.55 19.30 -0.07
C GLY A 188 -4.12 19.52 -1.53
N ARG A 189 -4.05 18.45 -2.33
CA ARG A 189 -3.80 18.51 -3.78
C ARG A 189 -4.92 17.90 -4.62
N ASN A 190 -5.70 16.97 -4.06
CA ASN A 190 -6.79 16.30 -4.76
C ASN A 190 -8.15 16.50 -4.06
N ALA A 191 -9.12 17.05 -4.78
CA ALA A 191 -10.45 17.34 -4.23
C ALA A 191 -11.21 16.10 -3.74
N SER A 192 -11.00 14.92 -4.35
CA SER A 192 -11.65 13.69 -3.87
C SER A 192 -11.01 13.18 -2.57
N ALA A 193 -9.71 13.39 -2.38
CA ALA A 193 -9.04 13.07 -1.12
C ALA A 193 -9.51 14.02 0.00
N ASP A 194 -9.66 15.30 -0.31
CA ASP A 194 -10.19 16.31 0.62
C ASP A 194 -11.65 16.00 1.02
N ALA A 195 -12.47 15.52 0.09
CA ALA A 195 -13.83 15.07 0.40
C ALA A 195 -13.86 13.84 1.33
N ILE A 196 -13.00 12.85 1.10
CA ILE A 196 -12.85 11.69 2.01
C ILE A 196 -12.39 12.16 3.39
N PHE A 197 -11.45 13.10 3.44
CA PHE A 197 -11.01 13.71 4.69
C PHE A 197 -12.18 14.37 5.45
N ASP A 198 -12.94 15.22 4.78
CA ASP A 198 -14.07 15.94 5.40
C ASP A 198 -15.13 14.97 5.93
N GLU A 199 -15.43 13.90 5.18
CA GLU A 199 -16.34 12.84 5.61
C GLU A 199 -15.84 12.14 6.87
N MET A 200 -14.57 11.72 6.88
CA MET A 200 -13.95 11.07 8.04
C MET A 200 -13.88 11.99 9.26
N VAL A 201 -13.57 13.28 9.08
CA VAL A 201 -13.58 14.25 10.18
C VAL A 201 -14.98 14.40 10.75
N ARG A 202 -15.99 14.55 9.88
CA ARG A 202 -17.38 14.71 10.30
C ARG A 202 -17.84 13.51 11.12
N GLU A 203 -17.61 12.29 10.63
CA GLU A 203 -17.92 11.05 11.36
C GLU A 203 -17.12 10.95 12.66
N GLY A 204 -15.82 11.25 12.62
CA GLY A 204 -14.95 11.21 13.79
C GLY A 204 -15.36 12.21 14.87
N VAL A 205 -15.81 13.41 14.51
CA VAL A 205 -16.35 14.41 15.45
C VAL A 205 -17.65 13.93 16.08
N VAL A 206 -18.50 13.24 15.32
CA VAL A 206 -19.74 12.63 15.86
C VAL A 206 -19.39 11.56 16.89
N GLU A 207 -18.47 10.64 16.58
CA GLU A 207 -18.02 9.61 17.53
C GLU A 207 -17.34 10.21 18.76
N MET A 208 -16.51 11.23 18.56
CA MET A 208 -15.83 11.95 19.63
C MET A 208 -16.82 12.55 20.64
N LYS A 209 -17.92 13.13 20.17
CA LYS A 209 -18.95 13.75 21.02
C LYS A 209 -19.76 12.76 21.86
N LYS A 210 -19.72 11.46 21.53
CA LYS A 210 -20.38 10.41 22.32
C LYS A 210 -19.62 10.02 23.59
N LYS A 211 -18.34 10.40 23.69
CA LYS A 211 -17.47 10.03 24.82
C LYS A 211 -17.24 11.22 25.75
N GLU A 212 -16.90 10.92 27.00
CA GLU A 212 -16.66 11.93 28.04
C GLU A 212 -15.42 12.80 27.75
N LEU A 213 -15.35 13.97 28.38
CA LEU A 213 -14.29 14.96 28.13
C LEU A 213 -12.88 14.40 28.41
N LEU A 214 -12.71 13.61 29.47
CA LEU A 214 -11.43 13.04 29.88
C LEU A 214 -11.13 11.66 29.27
N ASP A 215 -12.04 11.11 28.45
CA ASP A 215 -11.78 9.89 27.70
C ASP A 215 -11.04 10.23 26.39
N PHE A 216 -9.71 10.20 26.45
CA PHE A 216 -8.86 10.51 25.30
C PHE A 216 -9.01 9.52 24.12
N SER A 217 -9.65 8.35 24.32
CA SER A 217 -9.99 7.47 23.19
C SER A 217 -11.01 8.11 22.24
N LYS A 218 -11.66 9.22 22.65
CA LYS A 218 -12.60 9.98 21.80
C LYS A 218 -11.97 10.52 20.51
N TYR A 219 -10.65 10.66 20.46
CA TYR A 219 -9.93 11.14 19.28
C TYR A 219 -9.52 10.01 18.31
N GLU A 220 -9.82 8.75 18.62
CA GLU A 220 -9.38 7.59 17.83
C GLU A 220 -9.75 7.69 16.35
N SER A 221 -11.01 8.01 16.06
CA SER A 221 -11.53 8.16 14.71
C SER A 221 -10.97 9.39 13.97
N LEU A 222 -10.33 10.31 14.69
CA LEU A 222 -9.74 11.53 14.13
C LEU A 222 -8.24 11.42 13.88
N TYR A 223 -7.55 10.39 14.41
CA TYR A 223 -6.09 10.27 14.26
C TYR A 223 -5.65 10.21 12.79
N LEU A 224 -6.29 9.38 11.96
CA LEU A 224 -5.92 9.24 10.56
C LEU A 224 -6.14 10.52 9.75
N PRO A 225 -7.35 11.11 9.70
CA PRO A 225 -7.56 12.31 8.90
C PRO A 225 -6.70 13.48 9.39
N ILE A 226 -6.68 13.77 10.70
CA ILE A 226 -5.91 14.91 11.23
C ILE A 226 -4.41 14.69 11.05
N GLY A 227 -3.89 13.49 11.35
CA GLY A 227 -2.48 13.16 11.16
C GLY A 227 -2.03 13.28 9.70
N SER A 228 -2.92 13.01 8.74
CA SER A 228 -2.61 13.09 7.31
C SER A 228 -2.31 14.51 6.82
N LEU A 229 -2.83 15.55 7.50
CA LEU A 229 -2.53 16.95 7.16
C LEU A 229 -1.04 17.29 7.37
N MET A 230 -0.38 16.63 8.32
CA MET A 230 1.04 16.88 8.64
C MET A 230 2.00 16.00 7.84
N ARG A 231 1.47 15.05 7.06
CA ARG A 231 2.27 14.05 6.35
C ARG A 231 3.13 14.70 5.26
N ASP A 232 4.42 14.41 5.28
CA ASP A 232 5.41 14.87 4.28
C ASP A 232 5.34 16.40 4.07
N ALA A 233 4.99 17.16 5.12
CA ALA A 233 4.71 18.59 5.03
C ALA A 233 5.92 19.40 4.55
N ASP A 234 7.12 19.00 4.99
CA ASP A 234 8.41 19.55 4.60
C ASP A 234 8.76 19.32 3.13
N GLU A 235 8.05 18.39 2.46
CA GLU A 235 8.23 18.07 1.05
C GLU A 235 7.12 18.67 0.15
N GLN A 236 6.10 19.32 0.71
CA GLN A 236 4.97 19.85 -0.06
C GLN A 236 5.18 21.28 -0.54
N THR A 237 4.46 21.67 -1.60
CA THR A 237 4.42 23.07 -2.06
C THR A 237 3.66 23.96 -1.09
N SER A 238 3.98 25.26 -1.07
CA SER A 238 3.28 26.24 -0.22
C SER A 238 1.77 26.30 -0.50
N GLU A 239 1.34 26.00 -1.74
CA GLU A 239 -0.06 25.88 -2.12
C GLU A 239 -0.75 24.70 -1.42
N VAL A 240 -0.15 23.50 -1.46
CA VAL A 240 -0.68 22.30 -0.78
C VAL A 240 -0.73 22.53 0.73
N ILE A 241 0.30 23.16 1.31
CA ILE A 241 0.28 23.55 2.72
C ILE A 241 -0.85 24.53 3.01
N GLY A 242 -1.05 25.55 2.15
CA GLY A 242 -2.16 26.48 2.27
C GLY A 242 -3.53 25.78 2.23
N ASN A 243 -3.71 24.79 1.37
CA ASN A 243 -4.95 24.00 1.29
C ASN A 243 -5.15 23.15 2.55
N ARG A 244 -4.11 22.48 3.05
CA ARG A 244 -4.16 21.70 4.30
C ARG A 244 -4.49 22.56 5.51
N ARG A 245 -3.96 23.79 5.59
CA ARG A 245 -4.31 24.76 6.64
C ARG A 245 -5.80 25.17 6.58
N LYS A 246 -6.37 25.34 5.38
CA LYS A 246 -7.81 25.59 5.22
C LYS A 246 -8.65 24.40 5.73
N LEU A 247 -8.26 23.17 5.38
CA LEU A 247 -8.92 21.95 5.87
C LEU A 247 -8.84 21.86 7.40
N LEU A 248 -7.67 22.11 7.98
CA LEU A 248 -7.46 22.15 9.44
C LEU A 248 -8.38 23.18 10.12
N GLY A 249 -8.51 24.37 9.53
CA GLY A 249 -9.45 25.40 9.99
C GLY A 249 -10.91 24.96 9.95
N ASN A 250 -11.30 24.11 8.98
CA ASN A 250 -12.63 23.52 8.93
C ASN A 250 -12.85 22.49 10.05
N VAL A 251 -11.84 21.68 10.39
CA VAL A 251 -11.90 20.76 11.56
C VAL A 251 -12.14 21.55 12.85
N SER A 252 -11.40 22.64 13.03
CA SER A 252 -11.52 23.53 14.20
C SER A 252 -12.96 24.05 14.35
N LYS A 253 -13.59 24.53 13.26
CA LYS A 253 -14.97 25.01 13.30
C LYS A 253 -16.00 23.92 13.63
N GLN A 254 -15.77 22.68 13.20
CA GLN A 254 -16.72 21.57 13.37
C GLN A 254 -16.71 20.97 14.79
N SER A 255 -15.55 20.92 15.44
CA SER A 255 -15.39 20.16 16.67
C SER A 255 -15.90 20.88 17.92
N GLY A 256 -15.48 22.14 18.12
CA GLY A 256 -15.71 22.89 19.36
C GLY A 256 -15.04 22.31 20.62
N ASP A 257 -14.23 21.24 20.50
CA ASP A 257 -13.59 20.54 21.63
C ASP A 257 -12.27 21.22 22.02
N ILE A 258 -12.11 21.60 23.29
CA ILE A 258 -11.00 22.44 23.75
C ILE A 258 -9.62 21.80 23.57
N PHE A 259 -9.49 20.49 23.82
CA PHE A 259 -8.20 19.81 23.68
C PHE A 259 -7.86 19.61 22.20
N LEU A 260 -8.87 19.31 21.39
CA LEU A 260 -8.69 19.24 19.95
C LEU A 260 -8.29 20.61 19.38
N GLN A 261 -8.93 21.71 19.79
CA GLN A 261 -8.55 23.07 19.36
C GLN A 261 -7.08 23.39 19.65
N PHE A 262 -6.60 23.03 20.84
CA PHE A 262 -5.20 23.21 21.21
C PHE A 262 -4.26 22.47 20.25
N GLY A 263 -4.54 21.18 19.98
CA GLY A 263 -3.76 20.37 19.04
C GLY A 263 -3.78 20.93 17.62
N LEU A 264 -4.95 21.32 17.11
CA LEU A 264 -5.12 21.90 15.78
C LEU A 264 -4.36 23.24 15.66
N SER A 265 -4.33 24.06 16.71
CA SER A 265 -3.61 25.34 16.69
C SER A 265 -2.09 25.14 16.62
N ALA A 266 -1.57 24.14 17.34
CA ALA A 266 -0.16 23.77 17.26
C ALA A 266 0.21 23.23 15.86
N MET A 267 -0.68 22.45 15.25
CA MET A 267 -0.50 21.95 13.88
C MET A 267 -0.50 23.10 12.85
N ASP A 268 -1.42 24.06 12.96
CA ASP A 268 -1.47 25.20 12.02
C ASP A 268 -0.19 26.01 12.07
N LYS A 269 0.32 26.27 13.29
CA LYS A 269 1.61 26.96 13.48
C LYS A 269 2.74 26.21 12.79
N ARG A 270 2.84 24.90 12.99
CA ARG A 270 3.89 24.08 12.37
C ARG A 270 3.79 24.05 10.84
N LEU A 271 2.58 23.99 10.29
CA LEU A 271 2.38 24.09 8.84
C LEU A 271 2.80 25.46 8.32
N ALA A 272 2.52 26.54 9.05
CA ALA A 272 2.96 27.89 8.68
C ALA A 272 4.49 28.05 8.69
N GLU A 273 5.20 27.39 9.61
CA GLU A 273 6.67 27.37 9.66
C GLU A 273 7.31 26.60 8.49
N THR A 274 6.53 25.78 7.79
CA THR A 274 6.98 24.98 6.64
C THR A 274 6.76 25.71 5.30
N GLN A 275 6.08 26.87 5.31
CA GLN A 275 5.84 27.72 4.13
C GLN A 275 7.00 28.67 3.87
#